data_AF-A0A3D0Y4N3-F1
#
_entry.id   AF-A0A3D0Y4N3-F1
#
_cell.length_a   1.000
_cell.length_b   1.000
_cell.length_c   1.000
_cell.angle_alpha   90.00
_cell.angle_beta   90.00
_cell.angle_gamma   90.00
#
_symmetry.space_group_name_H-M   'P 1'
#
loop_
_entity.id
_entity.type
_entity.pdbx_description
1 polymer ?
#
loop_
_entity_poly.entity_id
_entity_poly.type
_entity_poly.pdbx_seq_one_letter_code
_entity_poly.pdbx_strand_id
1 'polypeptide(L)'
;MEYSNPVDRSTGVLCDQVIFLEGVKTREKYTDTLRRIKYRDSETGKVYNFITNNHTVSATSIALLYKHRWQVELFFRWIKQHLKIKVFWGHSENAVKTQICIALCTYFIVAILKKQLKIKRNIYEILQVLSVSLFDKAGLVELFSKRFVQKHVKSFERTAQLFDD
;
A
#
# COMPACT_ATOMS: atom_id res chain seq x y z
N MET A 1 -5.19 -35.89 -8.01
CA MET A 1 -6.18 -35.07 -7.27
C MET A 1 -6.73 -35.95 -6.16
N GLU A 2 -6.73 -35.48 -4.91
CA GLU A 2 -7.06 -36.36 -3.77
C GLU A 2 -8.50 -36.17 -3.30
N TYR A 3 -8.96 -34.91 -3.19
CA TYR A 3 -10.31 -34.58 -2.72
C TYR A 3 -10.74 -33.18 -3.16
N SER A 4 -12.05 -32.93 -3.28
CA SER A 4 -12.62 -31.61 -3.55
C SER A 4 -13.62 -31.24 -2.47
N ASN A 5 -13.43 -30.10 -1.82
CA ASN A 5 -14.38 -29.58 -0.85
C ASN A 5 -15.65 -29.08 -1.56
N PRO A 6 -16.83 -29.16 -0.91
CA PRO A 6 -18.03 -28.51 -1.42
C PRO A 6 -17.81 -26.99 -1.44
N VAL A 7 -18.24 -26.35 -2.53
CA VAL A 7 -18.09 -24.90 -2.72
C VAL A 7 -19.43 -24.25 -3.01
N ASP A 8 -19.70 -23.13 -2.35
CA ASP A 8 -20.81 -22.27 -2.68
C ASP A 8 -20.40 -21.33 -3.83
N ARG A 9 -20.97 -21.55 -5.01
CA ARG A 9 -20.67 -20.76 -6.22
C ARG A 9 -21.17 -19.33 -6.13
N SER A 10 -22.09 -19.01 -5.22
CA SER A 10 -22.56 -17.63 -4.98
C SER A 10 -21.42 -16.72 -4.52
N THR A 11 -20.43 -17.29 -3.81
CA THR A 11 -19.27 -16.58 -3.27
C THR A 11 -18.18 -16.28 -4.30
N GLY A 12 -18.35 -16.71 -5.56
CA GLY A 12 -17.34 -16.60 -6.61
C GLY A 12 -16.29 -17.71 -6.60
N VAL A 13 -16.28 -18.59 -5.58
CA VAL A 13 -15.41 -19.78 -5.55
C VAL A 13 -15.97 -20.84 -6.52
N LEU A 14 -15.16 -21.20 -7.51
CA LEU A 14 -15.50 -22.19 -8.52
C LEU A 14 -15.05 -23.60 -8.13
N CYS A 15 -13.87 -23.72 -7.51
CA CYS A 15 -13.32 -24.99 -7.07
C CYS A 15 -12.47 -24.79 -5.82
N ASP A 16 -12.48 -25.79 -4.94
CA ASP A 16 -11.59 -25.90 -3.80
C ASP A 16 -11.13 -27.35 -3.67
N GLN A 17 -9.85 -27.61 -3.96
CA GLN A 17 -9.34 -28.95 -4.21
C GLN A 17 -8.01 -29.20 -3.51
N VAL A 18 -7.88 -30.36 -2.90
CA VAL A 18 -6.60 -30.84 -2.37
C VAL A 18 -5.84 -31.56 -3.50
N ILE A 19 -4.62 -31.10 -3.75
CA ILE A 19 -3.76 -31.49 -4.85
C ILE A 19 -2.37 -31.90 -4.35
N PHE A 20 -1.68 -32.66 -5.18
CA PHE A 20 -0.25 -32.96 -5.03
C PHE A 20 0.52 -32.36 -6.21
N LEU A 21 1.81 -32.10 -6.00
CA LEU A 21 2.71 -31.80 -7.10
C LEU A 21 3.09 -33.09 -7.82
N GLU A 22 2.89 -33.15 -9.13
CA GLU A 22 3.10 -34.38 -9.92
C GLU A 22 4.54 -34.56 -10.42
N GLY A 23 5.36 -33.51 -10.38
CA GLY A 23 6.74 -33.60 -10.85
C GLY A 23 7.63 -34.42 -9.90
N VAL A 24 8.42 -35.36 -10.44
CA VAL A 24 9.26 -36.30 -9.67
C VAL A 24 10.15 -35.57 -8.65
N LYS A 25 10.96 -34.61 -9.10
CA LYS A 25 11.85 -33.80 -8.23
C LYS A 25 11.09 -32.88 -7.28
N THR A 26 9.90 -32.42 -7.66
CA THR A 26 9.08 -31.54 -6.83
C THR A 26 8.34 -32.31 -5.74
N ARG A 27 7.93 -33.55 -6.02
CA ARG A 27 7.33 -34.48 -5.06
C ARG A 27 8.34 -34.90 -3.98
N GLU A 28 9.60 -35.12 -4.37
CA GLU A 28 10.69 -35.39 -3.42
C GLU A 28 10.96 -34.20 -2.49
N LYS A 29 10.88 -32.96 -3.01
CA LYS A 29 11.15 -31.75 -2.23
C LYS A 29 9.95 -31.27 -1.40
N TYR A 30 8.74 -31.58 -1.82
CA TYR A 30 7.51 -31.20 -1.14
C TYR A 30 6.50 -32.35 -1.21
N THR A 31 6.49 -33.15 -0.16
CA THR A 31 5.68 -34.37 -0.05
C THR A 31 4.24 -34.09 0.35
N ASP A 32 4.00 -32.97 1.02
CA ASP A 32 2.71 -32.60 1.60
C ASP A 32 1.65 -32.21 0.56
N THR A 33 0.39 -32.23 0.99
CA THR A 33 -0.75 -31.80 0.19
C THR A 33 -0.81 -30.28 0.10
N LEU A 34 -1.14 -29.79 -1.09
CA LEU A 34 -1.47 -28.40 -1.33
C LEU A 34 -2.96 -28.27 -1.61
N ARG A 35 -3.48 -27.05 -1.49
CA ARG A 35 -4.86 -26.71 -1.79
C ARG A 35 -4.91 -25.73 -2.94
N ARG A 36 -5.64 -26.10 -3.98
CA ARG A 36 -5.92 -25.29 -5.17
C ARG A 36 -7.31 -24.70 -5.08
N ILE A 37 -7.39 -23.38 -5.19
CA ILE A 37 -8.66 -22.65 -5.21
C ILE A 37 -8.80 -21.94 -6.55
N LYS A 38 -9.94 -22.16 -7.23
CA LYS A 38 -10.35 -21.38 -8.40
C LYS A 38 -11.38 -20.36 -7.96
N TYR A 39 -11.10 -19.09 -8.17
CA TYR A 39 -11.97 -17.99 -7.79
C TYR A 39 -12.26 -17.10 -9.00
N ARG A 40 -13.52 -16.73 -9.20
CA ARG A 40 -13.94 -15.74 -10.18
C ARG A 40 -14.22 -14.44 -9.46
N ASP A 41 -13.51 -13.39 -9.86
CA ASP A 41 -13.77 -12.05 -9.36
C ASP A 41 -15.06 -11.50 -9.99
N SER A 42 -15.99 -11.04 -9.16
CA SER A 42 -17.29 -10.53 -9.59
C SER A 42 -17.18 -9.18 -10.29
N GLU A 43 -16.20 -8.36 -9.91
CA GLU A 43 -15.97 -7.03 -10.49
C GLU A 43 -15.38 -7.11 -11.90
N THR A 44 -14.34 -7.93 -12.09
CA THR A 44 -13.61 -8.01 -13.37
C THR A 44 -13.99 -9.20 -14.24
N GLY A 45 -14.73 -10.18 -13.71
CA GLY A 45 -15.05 -11.44 -14.38
C GLY A 45 -13.85 -12.39 -14.55
N LYS A 46 -12.66 -12.00 -14.11
CA LYS A 46 -11.42 -12.78 -14.28
C LYS A 46 -11.39 -13.97 -13.31
N VAL A 47 -10.82 -15.07 -13.78
CA VAL A 47 -10.64 -16.29 -12.98
C VAL A 47 -9.19 -16.38 -12.52
N TYR A 48 -9.01 -16.52 -11.22
CA TYR A 48 -7.73 -16.69 -10.55
C TYR A 48 -7.58 -18.11 -10.03
N ASN A 49 -6.36 -18.65 -10.15
CA ASN A 49 -5.98 -19.92 -9.56
C ASN A 49 -5.01 -19.63 -8.42
N PHE A 50 -5.39 -19.99 -7.20
CA PHE A 50 -4.56 -19.86 -6.01
C PHE A 50 -4.08 -21.24 -5.55
N ILE A 51 -2.86 -21.30 -5.03
CA ILE A 51 -2.30 -22.49 -4.40
C ILE A 51 -1.87 -22.08 -2.99
N THR A 52 -2.28 -22.83 -1.99
CA THR A 52 -1.93 -22.58 -0.58
C THR A 52 -1.63 -23.90 0.14
N ASN A 53 -0.79 -23.82 1.17
CA ASN A 53 -0.61 -24.89 2.16
C ASN A 53 -1.61 -24.76 3.34
N ASN A 54 -2.45 -23.72 3.34
CA ASN A 54 -3.43 -23.48 4.40
C ASN A 54 -4.77 -24.17 4.07
N HIS A 55 -5.08 -25.19 4.87
CA HIS A 55 -6.32 -25.97 4.75
C HIS A 55 -7.42 -25.51 5.72
N THR A 56 -7.13 -24.60 6.66
CA THR A 56 -8.07 -24.19 7.71
C THR A 56 -8.91 -22.96 7.33
N VAL A 57 -8.32 -22.04 6.58
CA VAL A 57 -8.98 -20.78 6.18
C VAL A 57 -9.97 -21.02 5.05
N SER A 58 -11.09 -20.28 5.00
CA SER A 58 -12.06 -20.42 3.90
C SER A 58 -11.44 -20.07 2.53
N ALA A 59 -11.94 -20.71 1.46
CA ALA A 59 -11.46 -20.45 0.10
C ALA A 59 -11.66 -18.98 -0.31
N THR A 60 -12.77 -18.37 0.12
CA THR A 60 -13.09 -16.95 -0.12
C THR A 60 -12.12 -16.03 0.60
N SER A 61 -11.80 -16.33 1.87
CA SER A 61 -10.80 -15.56 2.63
C SER A 61 -9.42 -15.64 2.00
N ILE A 62 -9.03 -16.80 1.46
CA ILE A 62 -7.76 -16.94 0.72
C ILE A 62 -7.78 -16.06 -0.53
N ALA A 63 -8.85 -16.09 -1.33
CA ALA A 63 -8.98 -15.20 -2.49
C ALA A 63 -8.87 -13.72 -2.10
N LEU A 64 -9.50 -13.32 -1.00
CA LEU A 64 -9.43 -11.95 -0.48
C LEU A 64 -8.01 -11.58 0.00
N LEU A 65 -7.32 -12.47 0.70
CA LEU A 65 -5.92 -12.27 1.12
C LEU A 65 -5.01 -12.05 -0.09
N TYR A 66 -5.18 -12.83 -1.16
CA TYR A 66 -4.44 -12.63 -2.40
C TYR A 66 -4.82 -11.32 -3.11
N LYS A 67 -6.08 -10.85 -3.03
CA LYS A 67 -6.48 -9.51 -3.50
C LYS A 67 -5.74 -8.41 -2.72
N HIS A 68 -5.62 -8.54 -1.40
CA HIS A 68 -4.84 -7.59 -0.58
C HIS A 68 -3.34 -7.64 -0.85
N ARG A 69 -2.78 -8.81 -1.20
CA ARG A 69 -1.36 -8.92 -1.59
C ARG A 69 -1.01 -8.02 -2.78
N TRP A 70 -1.91 -7.90 -3.75
CA TRP A 70 -1.74 -6.94 -4.86
C TRP A 70 -1.76 -5.48 -4.40
N GLN A 71 -2.54 -5.13 -3.37
CA GLN A 71 -2.51 -3.77 -2.82
C GLN A 71 -1.13 -3.42 -2.26
N VAL A 72 -0.42 -4.40 -1.69
CA VAL A 72 0.98 -4.22 -1.25
C VAL A 72 1.92 -3.95 -2.42
N GLU A 73 1.76 -4.66 -3.55
CA GLU A 73 2.54 -4.39 -4.77
C GLU A 73 2.26 -3.00 -5.34
N LEU A 74 0.98 -2.61 -5.39
CA LEU A 74 0.56 -1.27 -5.80
C LEU A 74 1.15 -0.20 -4.87
N PHE A 75 1.20 -0.48 -3.57
CA PHE A 75 1.83 0.39 -2.58
C PHE A 75 3.33 0.56 -2.82
N PHE A 76 4.07 -0.53 -3.05
CA PHE A 76 5.51 -0.43 -3.38
C PHE A 76 5.77 0.25 -4.72
N ARG A 77 4.93 0.00 -5.73
CA ARG A 77 4.99 0.72 -7.00
C ARG A 77 4.75 2.21 -6.78
N TRP A 78 3.75 2.55 -5.96
CA TRP A 78 3.45 3.92 -5.59
C TRP A 78 4.64 4.56 -4.88
N ILE A 79 5.25 3.91 -3.87
CA ILE A 79 6.46 4.42 -3.19
C ILE A 79 7.56 4.71 -4.20
N LYS A 80 7.91 3.76 -5.08
CA LYS A 80 8.99 3.95 -6.04
C LYS A 80 8.74 5.13 -6.99
N GLN A 81 7.48 5.38 -7.35
CA GLN A 81 7.09 6.50 -8.22
C GLN A 81 7.10 7.86 -7.51
N HIS A 82 6.70 7.88 -6.24
CA HIS A 82 6.36 9.09 -5.51
C HIS A 82 7.45 9.52 -4.51
N LEU A 83 8.27 8.57 -4.05
CA LEU A 83 9.44 8.81 -3.20
C LEU A 83 10.64 9.25 -4.06
N LYS A 84 10.59 10.47 -4.61
CA LYS A 84 11.75 11.05 -5.29
C LYS A 84 12.73 11.61 -4.26
N ILE A 85 13.70 10.79 -3.85
CA ILE A 85 14.83 11.27 -3.04
C ILE A 85 15.70 12.14 -3.96
N LYS A 86 15.58 13.46 -3.83
CA LYS A 86 16.31 14.42 -4.67
C LYS A 86 17.80 14.46 -4.36
N VAL A 87 18.18 14.26 -3.09
CA VAL A 87 19.55 14.34 -2.61
C VAL A 87 19.75 13.31 -1.49
N PHE A 88 20.82 12.53 -1.57
CA PHE A 88 21.28 11.69 -0.48
C PHE A 88 22.25 12.50 0.38
N TRP A 89 21.98 12.58 1.68
CA TRP A 89 22.83 13.33 2.63
C TRP A 89 24.01 12.51 3.16
N GLY A 90 24.05 11.23 2.82
CA GLY A 90 25.16 10.32 3.09
C GLY A 90 25.14 9.16 2.10
N HIS A 91 26.32 8.71 1.67
CA HIS A 91 26.48 7.70 0.62
C HIS A 91 26.78 6.30 1.17
N SER A 92 26.93 6.13 2.49
CA SER A 92 27.08 4.81 3.08
C SER A 92 25.76 4.02 2.99
N GLU A 93 25.86 2.70 2.91
CA GLU A 93 24.69 1.82 2.85
C GLU A 93 23.73 2.07 4.02
N ASN A 94 24.27 2.28 5.22
CA ASN A 94 23.48 2.57 6.41
C ASN A 94 22.79 3.93 6.35
N ALA A 95 23.45 4.97 5.83
CA ALA A 95 22.86 6.29 5.67
C ALA A 95 21.68 6.25 4.68
N VAL A 96 21.85 5.56 3.54
CA VAL A 96 20.81 5.40 2.53
C VAL A 96 19.61 4.62 3.08
N LYS A 97 19.85 3.47 3.74
CA LYS A 97 18.78 2.66 4.38
C LYS A 97 18.00 3.49 5.41
N THR A 98 18.71 4.26 6.23
CA THR A 98 18.10 5.11 7.25
C THR A 98 17.26 6.22 6.61
N GLN A 99 17.77 6.89 5.58
CA GLN A 99 17.05 7.95 4.88
C GLN A 99 15.76 7.43 4.23
N ILE A 100 15.80 6.25 3.60
CA ILE A 100 14.60 5.60 3.06
C ILE A 100 13.62 5.26 4.18
N CYS A 101 14.09 4.70 5.29
CA CYS A 101 13.25 4.35 6.44
C CYS A 101 12.52 5.57 7.01
N ILE A 102 13.24 6.68 7.25
CA ILE A 102 12.66 7.94 7.73
C ILE A 102 11.62 8.46 6.74
N ALA A 103 11.90 8.44 5.44
CA ALA A 103 10.98 8.94 4.43
C ALA A 103 9.68 8.09 4.38
N LEU A 104 9.79 6.77 4.55
CA LEU A 104 8.64 5.87 4.68
C LEU A 104 7.84 6.14 5.97
N CYS A 105 8.51 6.29 7.11
CA CYS A 105 7.85 6.61 8.39
C CYS A 105 7.07 7.93 8.30
N THR A 106 7.68 8.99 7.76
CA THR A 106 7.02 10.28 7.53
C THR A 106 5.80 10.12 6.64
N TYR A 107 5.92 9.38 5.54
CA TYR A 107 4.78 9.12 4.65
C TYR A 107 3.63 8.42 5.40
N PHE A 108 3.91 7.38 6.17
CA PHE A 108 2.88 6.68 6.94
C PHE A 108 2.21 7.58 7.97
N ILE A 109 2.97 8.42 8.66
CA ILE A 109 2.43 9.41 9.60
C ILE A 109 1.46 10.35 8.86
N VAL A 110 1.87 10.89 7.70
CA VAL A 110 0.99 11.77 6.90
C VAL A 110 -0.24 11.03 6.38
N ALA A 111 -0.12 9.77 5.98
CA ALA A 111 -1.25 8.96 5.53
C ALA A 111 -2.25 8.68 6.67
N ILE A 112 -1.77 8.39 7.87
CA ILE A 112 -2.60 8.22 9.07
C ILE A 112 -3.29 9.54 9.42
N LEU A 113 -2.55 10.66 9.43
CA LEU A 113 -3.09 11.99 9.67
C LEU A 113 -4.21 12.35 8.68
N LYS A 114 -3.98 12.13 7.39
CA LYS A 114 -4.99 12.33 6.35
C LYS A 114 -6.26 11.53 6.64
N LYS A 115 -6.12 10.26 7.04
CA LYS A 115 -7.24 9.37 7.36
C LYS A 115 -8.00 9.83 8.61
N GLN A 116 -7.29 10.17 9.68
CA GLN A 116 -7.90 10.62 10.95
C GLN A 116 -8.62 11.95 10.80
N LEU A 117 -8.02 12.91 10.09
CA LEU A 117 -8.56 14.25 9.89
C LEU A 117 -9.52 14.35 8.69
N LYS A 118 -9.78 13.23 7.99
CA LYS A 118 -10.65 13.14 6.79
C LYS A 118 -10.32 14.22 5.75
N ILE A 119 -9.03 14.51 5.56
CA ILE A 119 -8.57 15.56 4.64
C ILE A 119 -8.76 15.08 3.20
N LYS A 120 -9.52 15.82 2.39
CA LYS A 120 -9.78 15.49 0.98
C LYS A 120 -8.59 15.73 0.03
N ARG A 121 -7.57 16.45 0.50
CA ARG A 121 -6.38 16.84 -0.28
C ARG A 121 -5.43 15.66 -0.57
N ASN A 122 -4.56 15.86 -1.56
CA ASN A 122 -3.51 14.90 -1.87
C ASN A 122 -2.44 14.87 -0.75
N ILE A 123 -1.78 13.73 -0.55
CA ILE A 123 -0.73 13.56 0.47
C ILE A 123 0.42 14.55 0.26
N TYR A 124 0.74 14.88 -0.99
CA TYR A 124 1.75 15.89 -1.32
C TYR A 124 1.41 17.30 -0.84
N GLU A 125 0.17 17.74 -1.02
CA GLU A 125 -0.27 19.06 -0.55
C GLU A 125 -0.20 19.12 0.98
N ILE A 126 -0.54 18.02 1.65
CA ILE A 126 -0.45 17.90 3.10
C ILE A 126 1.03 18.00 3.55
N LEU A 127 1.93 17.27 2.89
CA LEU A 127 3.38 17.36 3.14
C LEU A 127 3.92 18.78 2.92
N GLN A 128 3.48 19.47 1.87
CA GLN A 128 3.93 20.83 1.57
C GLN A 128 3.49 21.82 2.66
N VAL A 129 2.22 21.78 3.06
CA VAL A 129 1.72 22.61 4.17
C VAL A 129 2.50 22.31 5.45
N LEU A 130 2.70 21.03 5.79
CA LEU A 130 3.48 20.66 6.97
C LEU A 130 4.92 21.17 6.88
N SER A 131 5.58 21.09 5.73
CA SER A 131 6.95 21.57 5.57
C SER A 131 7.11 23.08 5.76
N VAL A 132 6.09 23.87 5.40
CA VAL A 132 6.10 25.32 5.57
C VAL A 132 5.68 25.72 6.99
N SER A 133 4.82 24.91 7.61
CA SER A 133 4.31 25.10 8.97
C SER A 133 5.04 24.28 10.03
N LEU A 134 6.27 23.80 9.75
CA LEU A 134 7.05 22.93 10.63
C LEU A 134 7.28 23.53 12.03
N PHE A 135 7.36 24.87 12.11
CA PHE A 135 7.59 25.62 13.35
C PHE A 135 6.33 26.36 13.84
N ASP A 136 5.20 26.13 13.18
CA ASP A 136 3.94 26.77 13.58
C ASP A 136 3.35 26.08 14.82
N LYS A 137 2.79 26.88 15.71
CA LYS A 137 2.10 26.40 16.92
C LYS A 137 0.61 26.13 16.67
N ALA A 138 0.10 26.46 15.49
CA ALA A 138 -1.28 26.20 15.11
C ALA A 138 -1.61 24.70 15.13
N GLY A 139 -2.82 24.36 15.59
CA GLY A 139 -3.29 22.97 15.61
C GLY A 139 -3.42 22.41 14.19
N LEU A 140 -3.17 21.10 14.00
CA LEU A 140 -3.21 20.46 12.69
C LEU A 140 -4.54 20.69 11.94
N VAL A 141 -5.67 20.64 12.63
CA VAL A 141 -7.00 20.91 12.04
C VAL A 141 -7.08 22.33 11.49
N GLU A 142 -6.48 23.29 12.18
CA GLU A 142 -6.47 24.70 11.81
C GLU A 142 -5.56 24.95 10.60
N LEU A 143 -4.39 24.32 10.55
CA LEU A 143 -3.45 24.37 9.42
C LEU A 143 -4.10 23.92 8.10
N PHE A 144 -5.00 22.93 8.16
CA PHE A 144 -5.71 22.43 6.97
C PHE A 144 -7.06 23.12 6.71
N SER A 145 -7.48 24.05 7.57
CA SER A 145 -8.68 24.86 7.39
C SER A 145 -8.47 25.95 6.32
N LYS A 146 -9.56 26.40 5.65
CA LYS A 146 -9.50 27.33 4.50
C LYS A 146 -8.72 28.63 4.75
N ARG A 147 -8.59 29.08 6.00
CA ARG A 147 -7.93 30.35 6.37
C ARG A 147 -6.40 30.31 6.32
N PHE A 148 -5.78 29.16 6.64
CA PHE A 148 -4.32 29.08 6.73
C PHE A 148 -3.63 29.07 5.36
N VAL A 149 -4.25 28.38 4.39
CA VAL A 149 -3.74 28.29 3.01
C VAL A 149 -3.71 29.65 2.33
N GLN A 150 -4.73 30.50 2.50
CA GLN A 150 -4.76 31.84 1.92
C GLN A 150 -3.70 32.78 2.51
N LYS A 151 -3.37 32.62 3.79
CA LYS A 151 -2.36 33.45 4.47
C LYS A 151 -0.94 33.08 4.04
N HIS A 152 -0.66 31.78 3.84
CA HIS A 152 0.65 31.31 3.40
C HIS A 152 0.90 31.42 1.89
N VAL A 153 -0.12 31.26 1.03
CA VAL A 153 0.02 31.56 -0.41
C VAL A 153 0.42 33.03 -0.61
N LYS A 154 -0.23 33.96 0.10
CA LYS A 154 0.14 35.39 0.09
C LYS A 154 1.52 35.68 0.70
N SER A 155 1.94 34.92 1.71
CA SER A 155 3.30 35.03 2.26
C SER A 155 4.35 34.61 1.24
N PHE A 156 4.08 33.56 0.46
CA PHE A 156 5.02 33.03 -0.53
C PHE A 156 5.20 33.96 -1.73
N GLU A 157 4.12 34.60 -2.19
CA GLU A 157 4.18 35.66 -3.22
C GLU A 157 5.03 36.86 -2.76
N ARG A 158 4.92 37.24 -1.47
CA ARG A 158 5.71 38.34 -0.89
C ARG A 158 7.19 38.02 -0.76
N THR A 159 7.56 36.80 -0.38
CA THR A 159 8.98 36.44 -0.28
C THR A 159 9.63 36.30 -1.65
N ALA A 160 8.90 35.85 -2.68
CA ALA A 160 9.41 35.77 -4.04
C ALA A 160 9.69 37.17 -4.63
N GLN A 161 8.82 38.16 -4.37
CA GLN A 161 9.00 39.54 -4.83
C GLN A 161 10.17 40.28 -4.13
N LEU A 162 10.66 39.77 -3.00
CA LEU A 162 11.74 40.41 -2.22
C LEU A 162 13.15 40.06 -2.73
N PHE A 163 13.25 39.17 -3.72
CA PHE A 163 14.50 38.75 -4.36
C PHE A 163 14.58 39.16 -5.85
N ASP A 164 13.66 40.00 -6.31
CA ASP A 164 13.59 40.50 -7.69
C ASP A 164 14.05 41.97 -7.85
N ASP A 165 14.76 42.53 -6.85
CA ASP A 165 15.48 43.83 -6.92
C ASP A 165 17.00 43.65 -6.75
#